data_AF-A0A928UQ88-F1
#
_entry.id   AF-A0A928UQ88-F1
#
_cell.length_a   1.000
_cell.length_b   1.000
_cell.length_c   1.000
_cell.angle_alpha   90.00
_cell.angle_beta   90.00
_cell.angle_gamma   90.00
#
_symmetry.space_group_name_H-M   'P 1'
#
loop_
_entity.id
_entity.type
_entity.pdbx_description
1 polymer ?
#
loop_
_entity_poly.entity_id
_entity_poly.type
_entity_poly.pdbx_seq_one_letter_code
_entity_poly.pdbx_strand_id
1 'polypeptide(L)'
;NGKPLYLNGQIDRYCETDEAIVLIDYKSGSLNRAHDSDPLNKAHDSAGHLLEQYHRQMACYRALVAATQKADSAKPIRCGLLSVRGAHLEMIDDTILDAALTNLLGT
;
A
#
# COMPACT_ATOMS: atom_id res chain seq x y z
N ASN A 1 -16.98 -23.89 -4.60
CA ASN A 1 -17.30 -23.20 -5.88
C ASN A 1 -16.98 -21.72 -5.75
N GLY A 2 -15.72 -21.33 -5.89
CA GLY A 2 -15.32 -19.91 -5.85
C GLY A 2 -15.31 -19.33 -7.26
N LYS A 3 -15.91 -18.15 -7.47
CA LYS A 3 -15.72 -17.37 -8.69
C LYS A 3 -14.35 -16.66 -8.62
N PRO A 4 -13.59 -16.56 -9.72
CA PRO A 4 -12.36 -15.78 -9.74
C PRO A 4 -12.65 -14.32 -9.40
N LEU A 5 -11.87 -13.77 -8.46
CA LEU A 5 -11.90 -12.35 -8.10
C LEU A 5 -11.08 -11.57 -9.13
N TYR A 6 -11.71 -10.60 -9.79
CA TYR A 6 -11.01 -9.67 -10.67
C TYR A 6 -10.74 -8.38 -9.91
N LEU A 7 -9.45 -8.07 -9.72
CA LEU A 7 -8.99 -6.82 -9.12
C LEU A 7 -8.38 -5.95 -10.22
N ASN A 8 -8.82 -4.70 -10.30
CA ASN A 8 -8.21 -3.69 -11.13
C ASN A 8 -7.85 -2.47 -10.28
N GLY A 9 -6.82 -1.74 -10.71
CA GLY A 9 -6.37 -0.55 -10.03
C GLY A 9 -5.25 0.11 -10.82
N GLN A 10 -5.01 1.38 -10.52
CA GLN A 10 -3.94 2.15 -11.11
C GLN A 10 -2.94 2.49 -10.01
N ILE A 11 -1.69 2.09 -10.21
CA ILE A 11 -0.58 2.48 -9.33
C ILE A 11 -0.22 3.92 -9.71
N ASP A 12 -0.25 4.84 -8.74
CA ASP A 12 0.04 6.25 -9.01
C ASP A 12 1.46 6.46 -9.54
N ARG A 13 2.45 5.76 -8.96
CA ARG A 13 3.85 5.79 -9.39
C ARG A 13 4.48 4.41 -9.33
N TYR A 14 5.06 4.03 -10.45
CA TYR A 14 5.93 2.87 -10.61
C TYR A 14 7.32 3.40 -11.00
N CYS A 15 8.32 3.13 -10.16
CA CYS A 15 9.70 3.48 -10.44
C CYS A 15 10.55 2.22 -10.39
N GLU A 16 11.32 1.94 -11.43
CA GLU A 16 12.19 0.79 -11.48
C GLU A 16 13.63 1.24 -11.63
N THR A 17 14.49 0.73 -10.77
CA THR A 17 15.94 0.90 -10.82
C THR A 17 16.58 -0.45 -11.09
N ASP A 18 17.91 -0.48 -11.19
CA ASP A 18 18.65 -1.74 -11.28
C ASP A 18 18.53 -2.58 -10.00
N GLU A 19 18.23 -1.94 -8.86
CA GLU A 19 18.19 -2.59 -7.54
C GLU A 19 16.79 -3.04 -7.12
N ALA A 20 15.74 -2.28 -7.46
CA ALA A 20 14.40 -2.54 -6.96
C ALA A 20 13.32 -1.88 -7.83
N ILE A 21 12.09 -2.37 -7.66
CA ILE A 21 10.87 -1.67 -8.07
C ILE A 21 10.33 -0.95 -6.84
N VAL A 22 9.94 0.31 -6.99
CA VAL A 22 9.33 1.14 -5.95
C VAL A 22 7.95 1.58 -6.40
N LEU A 23 6.94 1.23 -5.61
CA LEU A 23 5.54 1.59 -5.84
C LEU A 23 5.14 2.65 -4.81
N ILE A 24 4.76 3.84 -5.27
CA ILE A 24 4.30 4.93 -4.40
C ILE A 24 2.85 5.30 -4.75
N ASP A 25 2.01 5.43 -3.73
CA ASP A 25 0.63 5.92 -3.84
C ASP A 25 0.46 7.24 -3.07
N TYR A 26 -0.20 8.23 -3.67
CA TYR A 26 -0.37 9.54 -3.07
C TYR A 26 -1.65 9.62 -2.25
N LYS A 27 -1.53 10.07 -1.00
CA LYS A 27 -2.66 10.30 -0.11
C LYS A 27 -2.83 11.78 0.19
N SER A 28 -4.06 12.27 0.02
CA SER A 28 -4.45 13.65 0.33
C SER A 28 -4.53 13.92 1.84
N GLY A 29 -4.76 12.88 2.65
CA GLY A 29 -4.83 12.94 4.11
C GLY A 29 -3.48 12.81 4.83
N SER A 30 -3.51 12.93 6.16
CA SER A 30 -2.36 12.62 7.03
C SER A 30 -2.22 11.11 7.19
N LEU A 31 -0.99 10.60 7.13
CA LEU A 31 -0.65 9.22 7.47
C LEU A 31 -0.34 9.04 8.97
N ASN A 32 -0.08 10.14 9.68
CA ASN A 32 0.23 10.11 11.11
C ASN A 32 -1.01 9.88 11.97
N ARG A 33 -0.99 8.81 12.78
CA ARG A 33 -1.96 8.57 13.87
C ARG A 33 -1.96 9.69 14.94
N ALA A 34 -0.86 10.44 15.08
CA ALA A 34 -0.72 11.46 16.12
C ALA A 34 -1.38 12.82 15.80
N HIS A 35 -1.83 13.05 14.56
CA HIS A 35 -2.50 14.30 14.16
C HIS A 35 -4.03 14.28 14.35
N ASP A 36 -4.54 13.29 15.11
CA ASP A 36 -5.94 13.15 15.51
C ASP A 36 -6.40 14.23 16.52
N SER A 37 -5.51 15.15 16.94
CA SER A 37 -5.87 16.32 17.76
C SER A 37 -6.37 17.52 16.95
N ASP A 38 -6.32 17.49 15.61
CA ASP A 38 -6.97 18.50 14.76
C ASP A 38 -8.51 18.32 14.87
N PRO A 39 -9.27 19.35 15.30
CA PRO A 39 -10.73 19.27 15.34
C PRO A 39 -11.39 18.94 13.99
N LEU A 40 -10.70 19.17 12.87
CA LEU A 40 -11.14 18.74 11.53
C LEU A 40 -10.88 17.25 11.24
N ASN A 41 -10.04 16.57 12.02
CA ASN A 41 -9.74 15.13 11.92
C ASN A 41 -10.50 14.28 12.97
N LYS A 42 -11.28 14.91 13.88
CA LYS A 42 -12.07 14.24 14.94
C LYS A 42 -13.21 13.35 14.45
N ALA A 43 -13.35 13.15 13.14
CA ALA A 43 -14.34 12.24 12.56
C ALA A 43 -13.89 10.77 12.50
N HIS A 44 -12.67 10.44 12.92
CA HIS A 44 -12.10 9.13 12.59
C HIS A 44 -11.52 8.35 13.78
N ASP A 45 -12.39 7.54 14.42
CA ASP A 45 -12.07 6.14 14.80
C ASP A 45 -11.59 5.28 13.59
N SER A 46 -11.42 5.92 12.43
CA SER A 46 -11.12 5.36 11.12
C SER A 46 -9.72 5.67 10.64
N ALA A 47 -8.87 6.41 11.37
CA ALA A 47 -7.48 6.65 10.95
C ALA A 47 -6.68 5.34 10.92
N GLY A 48 -6.83 4.50 11.94
CA GLY A 48 -6.27 3.13 11.96
C GLY A 48 -6.85 2.25 10.84
N HIS A 49 -8.17 2.26 10.68
CA HIS A 49 -8.86 1.50 9.63
C HIS A 49 -8.48 1.95 8.21
N LEU A 50 -8.20 3.25 8.00
CA LEU A 50 -7.81 3.82 6.72
C LEU A 50 -6.38 3.42 6.35
N LEU A 51 -5.46 3.45 7.32
CA LEU A 51 -4.10 2.96 7.12
C LEU A 51 -4.09 1.47 6.77
N GLU A 52 -4.90 0.65 7.45
CA GLU A 52 -5.07 -0.77 7.10
C GLU A 52 -5.65 -0.97 5.68
N GLN A 53 -6.59 -0.13 5.25
CA GLN A 53 -7.10 -0.17 3.88
C GLN A 53 -6.01 0.15 2.86
N TYR A 54 -5.16 1.13 3.13
CA TYR A 54 -4.02 1.45 2.27
C TYR A 54 -3.00 0.31 2.26
N HIS A 55 -2.72 -0.34 3.38
CA HIS A 55 -1.86 -1.52 3.40
C HIS A 55 -2.42 -2.65 2.54
N ARG A 56 -3.72 -2.95 2.61
CA ARG A 56 -4.35 -3.94 1.72
C ARG A 56 -4.24 -3.56 0.24
N GLN A 57 -4.48 -2.28 -0.09
CA GLN A 57 -4.32 -1.77 -1.45
C GLN A 57 -2.88 -1.96 -1.95
N MET A 58 -1.89 -1.53 -1.17
CA MET A 58 -0.48 -1.64 -1.55
C MET A 58 0.00 -3.09 -1.62
N ALA A 59 -0.53 -3.96 -0.74
CA ALA A 59 -0.26 -5.40 -0.79
C ALA A 59 -0.77 -6.03 -2.10
N CYS A 60 -1.98 -5.64 -2.56
CA CYS A 60 -2.49 -6.04 -3.88
C CYS A 60 -1.59 -5.54 -5.01
N TYR A 61 -1.18 -4.28 -5.00
CA TYR A 61 -0.29 -3.74 -6.03
C TYR A 61 1.06 -4.47 -6.06
N ARG A 62 1.66 -4.73 -4.90
CA ARG A 62 2.89 -5.53 -4.80
C ARG A 62 2.72 -6.92 -5.38
N ALA A 63 1.62 -7.61 -5.04
CA ALA A 63 1.34 -8.95 -5.55
C ALA A 63 1.11 -8.97 -7.07
N LEU A 64 0.36 -8.00 -7.60
CA LEU A 64 0.12 -7.87 -9.05
C LEU A 64 1.40 -7.60 -9.82
N VAL A 65 2.26 -6.69 -9.33
CA VAL A 65 3.56 -6.42 -9.94
C VAL A 65 4.50 -7.62 -9.81
N ALA A 66 4.52 -8.31 -8.66
CA ALA A 66 5.31 -9.53 -8.50
C ALA A 66 4.92 -10.60 -9.53
N ALA A 67 3.62 -10.73 -9.81
CA ALA A 67 3.11 -11.69 -10.79
C ALA A 67 3.49 -11.37 -12.25
N THR A 68 3.92 -10.14 -12.56
CA THR A 68 4.41 -9.79 -13.91
C THR A 68 5.93 -10.00 -14.06
N GLN A 69 6.65 -10.22 -12.96
CA GLN A 69 8.09 -10.46 -13.00
C GLN A 69 8.42 -11.88 -13.47
N LYS A 70 9.55 -12.04 -14.16
CA LYS A 70 10.11 -13.36 -14.46
C LYS A 70 10.83 -13.89 -13.23
N ALA A 71 10.65 -15.18 -12.93
CA ALA A 71 11.19 -15.80 -11.72
C ALA A 71 12.73 -15.74 -11.62
N ASP A 72 13.45 -15.71 -12.74
CA ASP A 72 14.92 -15.68 -12.82
C ASP A 72 15.53 -14.28 -12.70
N SER A 73 14.70 -13.24 -12.69
CA SER A 73 15.12 -11.83 -12.71
C SER A 73 14.23 -10.93 -11.84
N ALA A 74 13.56 -11.53 -10.85
CA ALA A 74 12.66 -10.82 -9.95
C ALA A 74 13.43 -9.82 -9.07
N LYS A 75 13.11 -8.53 -9.23
CA LYS A 75 13.59 -7.45 -8.37
C LYS A 75 12.74 -7.37 -7.10
N PRO A 76 13.33 -6.99 -5.96
CA PRO A 76 12.59 -6.60 -4.77
C PRO A 76 11.58 -5.49 -5.10
N ILE A 77 10.37 -5.57 -4.52
CA ILE A 77 9.34 -4.55 -4.68
C ILE A 77 9.12 -3.86 -3.33
N ARG A 78 9.39 -2.56 -3.27
CA ARG A 78 9.17 -1.72 -2.09
C ARG A 78 7.92 -0.87 -2.28
N CYS A 79 7.08 -0.77 -1.26
CA CYS A 79 5.87 0.03 -1.31
C CYS A 79 5.93 1.19 -0.33
N GLY A 80 5.40 2.35 -0.73
CA GLY A 80 5.29 3.50 0.15
C GLY A 80 4.04 4.34 -0.10
N LEU A 81 3.66 5.10 0.91
CA LEU A 81 2.57 6.06 0.88
C LEU A 81 3.13 7.47 1.04
N LEU A 82 2.79 8.37 0.12
CA LEU A 82 3.18 9.77 0.23
C LEU A 82 1.98 10.63 0.63
N SER A 83 2.03 11.21 1.83
CA SER A 83 1.08 12.25 2.23
C SER A 83 1.46 13.59 1.61
N VAL A 84 0.59 14.15 0.77
CA VAL A 84 0.83 15.46 0.15
C VAL A 84 0.63 16.62 1.13
N ARG A 85 -0.22 16.45 2.16
CA ARG A 85 -0.49 17.50 3.17
C ARG A 85 0.68 17.71 4.13
N GLY A 86 1.47 16.66 4.38
CA GLY A 86 2.63 16.71 5.28
C GLY A 86 3.99 16.53 4.59
N ALA A 87 4.03 16.37 3.26
CA ALA A 87 5.22 15.97 2.51
C ALA A 87 5.96 14.78 3.16
N HIS A 88 5.18 13.82 3.67
CA HIS A 88 5.69 12.70 4.45
C HIS A 88 5.60 11.42 3.63
N LEU A 89 6.73 10.73 3.48
CA LEU A 89 6.82 9.42 2.85
C LEU A 89 6.97 8.34 3.93
N GLU A 90 6.02 7.41 3.95
CA GLU A 90 6.07 6.22 4.78
C GLU A 90 6.34 5.01 3.89
N MET A 91 7.48 4.35 4.09
CA MET A 91 7.76 3.06 3.47
C MET A 91 7.12 1.97 4.31
N ILE A 92 6.41 1.04 3.67
CA ILE A 92 5.68 -0.02 4.36
C ILE A 92 6.58 -1.25 4.46
N ASP A 93 6.72 -1.78 5.68
CA ASP A 93 7.45 -3.03 5.92
C ASP A 93 6.80 -4.22 5.21
N ASP A 94 7.63 -5.11 4.69
CA ASP A 94 7.16 -6.28 3.93
C ASP A 94 6.24 -7.18 4.77
N THR A 95 6.50 -7.29 6.07
CA THR A 95 5.69 -8.10 7.00
C THR A 95 4.27 -7.56 7.16
N ILE A 96 4.09 -6.23 7.09
CA ILE A 96 2.78 -5.58 7.13
C ILE A 96 2.01 -5.87 5.84
N LEU A 97 2.68 -5.79 4.70
CA LEU A 97 2.09 -6.07 3.40
C LEU A 97 1.73 -7.55 3.24
N ASP A 98 2.57 -8.46 3.75
CA ASP A 98 2.29 -9.91 3.76
C ASP A 98 1.04 -10.19 4.59
N ALA A 99 0.99 -9.69 5.83
CA ALA A 99 -0.17 -9.85 6.70
C ALA A 99 -1.45 -9.25 6.08
N ALA A 100 -1.34 -8.08 5.44
CA ALA A 100 -2.48 -7.44 4.78
C ALA A 100 -3.00 -8.26 3.60
N LEU A 101 -2.13 -8.89 2.81
CA LEU A 101 -2.51 -9.75 1.70
C LEU A 101 -3.17 -11.04 2.19
N THR A 102 -2.56 -11.71 3.16
CA THR A 102 -3.10 -12.91 3.83
C THR A 102 -4.52 -12.66 4.33
N ASN A 103 -4.72 -11.57 5.08
CA ASN A 103 -6.03 -11.16 5.58
C ASN A 103 -7.05 -10.89 4.46
N LEU A 104 -6.63 -10.31 3.33
CA LEU A 104 -7.51 -10.03 2.20
C LEU A 104 -7.96 -11.31 1.48
N LEU A 105 -7.06 -12.27 1.34
CA LEU A 105 -7.34 -13.54 0.65
C LEU A 105 -8.10 -14.54 1.53
N GLY A 106 -8.18 -14.29 2.84
CA GLY A 106 -8.87 -15.18 3.79
C GLY A 106 -8.15 -16.52 3.97
N THR A 107 -6.82 -16.52 3.80
CA THR A 107 -5.91 -17.68 3.92
C THR A 107 -5.03 -17.51 5.14
#